data_AF-A0A3N2RDT3-F1
#
_entry.id   AF-A0A3N2RDT3-F1
#
_cell.length_a   1.000
_cell.length_b   1.000
_cell.length_c   1.000
_cell.angle_alpha   90.00
_cell.angle_beta   90.00
_cell.angle_gamma   90.00
#
_symmetry.space_group_name_H-M   'P 1'
#
loop_
_entity.id
_entity.type
_entity.pdbx_description
1 polymer ?
#
loop_
_entity_poly.entity_id
_entity_poly.type
_entity_poly.pdbx_seq_one_letter_code
_entity_poly.pdbx_strand_id
1 'polypeptide(L)'
;MDGYRFTTDLFRIEPGEDEDINPRRYGRQFAQWLKAQLQSRGYPVEPVIDEDWGRCLMCARDPFALWVGCGNEVDYGTAQPGDPPPPAEQVVWRCFAMAEVPWWKRWFTAVDAAPALARLNAVLHEILCAEPRIRLLSDDEA
;
A
#
# COMPACT_ATOMS: atom_id res chain seq x y z
N MET A 1 -10.53 7.69 -3.25
CA MET A 1 -9.54 6.72 -3.76
C MET A 1 -9.62 5.57 -2.81
N ASP A 2 -10.37 4.55 -3.20
CA ASP A 2 -10.85 3.54 -2.29
C ASP A 2 -9.67 2.59 -2.03
N GLY A 3 -9.26 2.53 -0.78
CA GLY A 3 -8.17 1.70 -0.31
C GLY A 3 -8.66 0.87 0.86
N TYR A 4 -7.89 -0.14 1.23
CA TYR A 4 -8.19 -1.01 2.35
C TYR A 4 -7.46 -0.50 3.58
N ARG A 5 -8.20 -0.39 4.69
CA ARG A 5 -7.68 -0.12 6.02
C ARG A 5 -7.80 -1.39 6.84
N PHE A 6 -6.79 -1.73 7.62
CA PHE A 6 -6.83 -2.93 8.45
C PHE A 6 -5.87 -2.86 9.64
N THR A 7 -6.14 -3.69 10.64
CA THR A 7 -5.19 -3.98 11.72
C THR A 7 -4.71 -5.43 11.62
N THR A 8 -3.49 -5.68 12.07
CA THR A 8 -2.91 -7.02 12.13
C THR A 8 -1.68 -7.04 13.04
N ASP A 9 -1.37 -8.20 13.59
CA ASP A 9 -0.15 -8.48 14.35
C ASP A 9 0.93 -9.19 13.49
N LEU A 10 0.73 -9.28 12.17
CA LEU A 10 1.69 -9.84 11.22
C LEU A 10 2.94 -8.99 11.04
N PHE A 11 2.79 -7.66 11.18
CA PHE A 11 3.84 -6.70 10.91
C PHE A 11 4.22 -5.98 12.19
N ARG A 12 5.50 -5.66 12.31
CA ARG A 12 6.01 -4.77 13.35
C ARG A 12 6.74 -3.62 12.71
N ILE A 13 6.67 -2.46 13.36
CA ILE A 13 7.55 -1.34 13.05
C ILE A 13 8.96 -1.75 13.46
N GLU A 14 9.88 -1.76 12.49
CA GLU A 14 11.25 -2.17 12.75
C GLU A 14 12.05 -1.04 13.39
N PRO A 15 13.05 -1.35 14.25
CA PRO A 15 13.96 -0.32 14.75
C PRO A 15 14.60 0.47 13.60
N GLY A 16 14.59 1.80 13.71
CA GLY A 16 15.14 2.73 12.71
C GLY A 16 14.25 2.98 11.50
N GLU A 17 13.10 2.33 11.38
CA GLU A 17 12.20 2.54 10.22
C GLU A 17 11.66 3.98 10.12
N ASP A 18 11.57 4.69 11.25
CA ASP A 18 11.20 6.10 11.33
C ASP A 18 12.19 7.03 10.60
N GLU A 19 13.42 6.58 10.38
CA GLU A 19 14.51 7.35 9.78
C GLU A 19 14.68 7.07 8.26
N ASP A 20 13.99 6.05 7.72
CA ASP A 20 14.19 5.59 6.33
C ASP A 20 13.67 6.57 5.28
N ILE A 21 12.38 6.93 5.39
CA ILE A 21 11.64 7.64 4.35
C ILE A 21 11.19 9.00 4.84
N ASN A 22 10.42 9.03 5.93
CA ASN A 22 9.87 10.20 6.55
C ASN A 22 9.39 9.79 7.95
N PRO A 23 9.54 10.63 8.99
CA PRO A 23 9.06 10.29 10.32
C PRO A 23 7.59 9.85 10.31
N ARG A 24 7.31 8.82 11.10
CA ARG A 24 6.02 8.15 11.30
C ARG A 24 5.48 7.40 10.07
N ARG A 25 6.28 7.22 9.03
CA ARG A 25 5.93 6.40 7.86
C ARG A 25 6.62 5.05 7.92
N TYR A 26 5.82 4.04 8.23
CA TYR A 26 6.20 2.65 8.37
C TYR A 26 5.51 1.79 7.30
N GLY A 27 5.97 0.55 7.16
CA GLY A 27 5.43 -0.43 6.21
C GLY A 27 6.47 -1.33 5.56
N ARG A 28 7.70 -1.44 6.09
CA ARG A 28 8.77 -2.25 5.49
C ARG A 28 8.37 -3.73 5.40
N GLN A 29 7.95 -4.33 6.51
CA GLN A 29 7.47 -5.72 6.53
C GLN A 29 6.19 -5.89 5.70
N PHE A 30 5.27 -4.92 5.80
CA PHE A 30 4.02 -4.94 5.06
C PHE A 30 4.27 -4.93 3.54
N ALA A 31 5.13 -4.04 3.05
CA ALA A 31 5.47 -3.92 1.64
C ALA A 31 6.12 -5.20 1.09
N GLN A 32 7.04 -5.82 1.85
CA GLN A 32 7.67 -7.08 1.44
C GLN A 32 6.66 -8.23 1.41
N TRP A 33 5.79 -8.32 2.41
CA TRP A 33 4.73 -9.33 2.45
C TRP A 33 3.74 -9.17 1.29
N LEU A 34 3.25 -7.95 1.06
CA LEU A 34 2.29 -7.67 0.00
C LEU A 34 2.90 -7.88 -1.39
N LYS A 35 4.16 -7.50 -1.56
CA LYS A 35 4.94 -7.82 -2.76
C LYS A 35 4.95 -9.33 -3.03
N ALA A 36 5.27 -10.15 -2.03
CA ALA A 36 5.28 -11.60 -2.19
C ALA A 36 3.90 -12.17 -2.57
N GLN A 37 2.83 -11.65 -1.96
CA GLN A 37 1.44 -12.04 -2.27
C GLN A 37 1.01 -11.67 -3.70
N LEU A 38 1.45 -10.52 -4.19
CA LEU A 38 1.20 -10.09 -5.57
C LEU A 38 2.02 -10.92 -6.58
N GLN A 39 3.29 -11.19 -6.27
CA GLN A 39 4.16 -12.03 -7.10
C GLN A 39 3.64 -13.47 -7.22
N SER A 40 3.12 -14.05 -6.13
CA SER A 40 2.51 -15.40 -6.17
C SER A 40 1.25 -15.46 -7.04
N ARG A 41 0.63 -14.31 -7.35
CA ARG A 41 -0.54 -14.16 -8.24
C ARG A 41 -0.15 -13.72 -9.65
N GLY A 42 1.15 -13.69 -9.96
CA GLY A 42 1.67 -13.44 -11.31
C GLY A 42 1.95 -11.98 -11.63
N TYR A 43 1.91 -11.06 -10.67
CA TYR A 43 2.33 -9.68 -10.90
C TYR A 43 3.87 -9.57 -10.89
N PRO A 44 4.50 -8.96 -11.90
CA PRO A 44 5.94 -8.75 -11.93
C PRO A 44 6.32 -7.52 -11.09
N VAL A 45 6.15 -7.62 -9.78
CA VAL A 45 6.39 -6.49 -8.86
C VAL A 45 7.90 -6.19 -8.79
N GLU A 46 8.26 -4.93 -9.09
CA GLU A 46 9.62 -4.40 -9.00
C GLU A 46 10.17 -4.42 -7.56
N PRO A 47 11.46 -4.09 -7.32
CA PRO A 47 11.93 -3.71 -5.98
C PRO A 47 11.00 -2.69 -5.33
N VAL A 48 10.80 -2.81 -4.02
CA VAL A 48 9.96 -1.86 -3.26
C VAL A 48 10.55 -0.46 -3.41
N ILE A 49 9.71 0.51 -3.75
CA ILE A 49 10.09 1.91 -3.91
C ILE A 49 9.70 2.66 -2.65
N ASP A 50 10.63 3.45 -2.13
CA ASP A 50 10.46 4.24 -0.93
C ASP A 50 9.89 5.61 -1.30
N GLU A 51 8.76 5.95 -0.69
CA GLU A 51 8.00 7.18 -0.97
C GLU A 51 7.83 7.97 0.34
N ASP A 52 7.69 9.28 0.26
CA ASP A 52 7.56 10.16 1.43
C ASP A 52 6.29 9.92 2.27
N TRP A 53 5.34 9.15 1.73
CA TRP A 53 4.09 8.73 2.36
C TRP A 53 4.04 7.23 2.73
N GLY A 54 5.04 6.43 2.35
CA GLY A 54 5.03 4.98 2.56
C GLY A 54 5.89 4.21 1.55
N ARG A 55 5.35 3.14 0.99
CA ARG A 55 6.06 2.28 0.04
C ARG A 55 5.19 2.05 -1.20
N CYS A 56 5.81 2.08 -2.38
CA CYS A 56 5.18 1.82 -3.65
C CYS A 56 5.63 0.46 -4.23
N LEU A 57 4.66 -0.34 -4.65
CA LEU A 57 4.85 -1.62 -5.31
C LEU A 57 4.46 -1.46 -6.78
N MET A 58 5.45 -1.21 -7.64
CA MET A 58 5.24 -1.04 -9.08
C MET A 58 4.98 -2.40 -9.74
N CYS A 59 3.80 -2.56 -10.35
CA CYS A 59 3.34 -3.80 -10.98
C CYS A 59 3.48 -3.78 -12.51
N ALA A 60 3.38 -2.60 -13.15
CA ALA A 60 3.62 -2.40 -14.57
C ALA A 60 3.93 -0.93 -14.87
N ARG A 61 4.67 -0.66 -15.95
CA ARG A 61 4.97 0.71 -16.43
C ARG A 61 4.43 1.02 -17.83
N ASP A 62 4.07 0.01 -18.61
CA ASP A 62 3.49 0.15 -19.94
C ASP A 62 2.24 -0.74 -20.06
N PRO A 63 1.16 -0.28 -20.72
CA PRO A 63 0.98 1.02 -21.39
C PRO A 63 0.78 2.22 -20.46
N PHE A 64 0.55 1.98 -19.18
CA PHE A 64 0.41 2.94 -18.09
C PHE A 64 1.13 2.42 -16.85
N ALA A 65 1.40 3.29 -15.87
CA ALA A 65 1.90 2.83 -14.58
C ALA A 65 0.75 2.21 -13.79
N LEU A 66 0.95 1.01 -13.28
CA LEU A 66 0.01 0.29 -12.40
C LEU A 66 0.79 -0.12 -11.16
N TRP A 67 0.32 0.30 -9.99
CA TRP A 67 1.06 0.12 -8.75
C TRP A 67 0.14 0.05 -7.54
N VAL A 68 0.70 -0.39 -6.42
CA VAL A 68 0.04 -0.41 -5.11
C VAL A 68 0.80 0.48 -4.14
N GLY A 69 0.11 1.44 -3.54
CA GLY A 69 0.63 2.19 -2.40
C GLY A 69 0.33 1.42 -1.11
N CYS A 70 1.30 1.33 -0.21
CA CYS A 70 1.13 0.67 1.09
C CYS A 70 1.93 1.35 2.21
N GLY A 71 1.40 1.35 3.42
CA GLY A 71 2.03 1.95 4.60
C GLY A 71 1.08 2.00 5.80
N ASN A 72 1.45 2.71 6.87
CA ASN A 72 0.54 3.01 7.98
C ASN A 72 -0.22 4.33 7.78
N GLU A 73 -1.38 4.42 8.43
CA GLU A 73 -2.03 5.70 8.71
C GLU A 73 -1.33 6.42 9.87
N VAL A 74 -1.30 7.75 9.80
CA VAL A 74 -0.68 8.60 10.82
C VAL A 74 -1.78 9.48 11.42
N ASP A 75 -1.96 9.42 12.74
CA ASP A 75 -2.77 10.39 13.47
C ASP A 75 -1.95 11.66 13.73
N TYR A 76 -1.95 12.57 12.76
CA TYR A 76 -1.26 13.85 12.87
C TYR A 76 -1.84 14.77 13.96
N GLY A 77 -3.02 14.47 14.53
CA GLY A 77 -3.60 15.23 15.62
C GLY A 77 -2.92 14.95 16.96
N THR A 78 -2.27 13.79 17.10
CA THR A 78 -1.69 13.34 18.38
C THR A 78 -0.22 12.96 18.28
N ALA A 79 0.25 12.44 17.15
CA ALA A 79 1.64 12.00 16.96
C ALA A 79 2.51 13.11 16.36
N GLN A 80 3.66 13.35 16.99
CA GLN A 80 4.70 14.28 16.51
C GLN A 80 5.95 13.50 16.03
N PRO A 81 6.75 14.10 15.12
CA PRO A 81 8.07 13.56 14.80
C PRO A 81 8.92 13.39 16.08
N GLY A 82 9.46 12.19 16.29
CA GLY A 82 10.33 11.87 17.43
C GLY A 82 9.67 11.20 18.64
N ASP A 83 8.33 11.15 18.75
CA ASP A 83 7.74 10.29 19.80
C ASP A 83 7.89 8.80 19.42
N PRO A 84 7.80 7.87 20.39
CA PRO A 84 7.98 6.45 20.10
C PRO A 84 6.90 5.95 19.13
N PRO A 85 7.20 4.92 18.32
CA PRO A 85 6.20 4.29 17.45
C PRO A 85 5.02 3.76 18.28
N PRO A 86 3.80 3.80 17.73
CA PRO A 86 2.64 3.23 18.42
C PRO A 86 2.81 1.72 18.65
N PRO A 87 2.15 1.14 19.66
CA PRO A 87 2.06 -0.31 19.81
C PRO A 87 1.52 -0.96 18.53
N ALA A 88 2.03 -2.14 18.18
CA ALA A 88 1.72 -2.80 16.91
C ALA A 88 0.21 -3.02 16.70
N GLU A 89 -0.50 -3.34 17.77
CA GLU A 89 -1.96 -3.54 17.78
C GLU A 89 -2.78 -2.27 17.50
N GLN A 90 -2.17 -1.09 17.63
CA GLN A 90 -2.79 0.21 17.36
C GLN A 90 -2.45 0.75 15.97
N VAL A 91 -1.56 0.06 15.22
CA VAL A 91 -1.20 0.50 13.86
C VAL A 91 -2.32 0.13 12.90
N VAL A 92 -2.91 1.16 12.29
CA VAL A 92 -3.78 0.98 11.12
C VAL A 92 -2.91 0.99 9.88
N TRP A 93 -2.91 -0.13 9.17
CA TRP A 93 -2.25 -0.29 7.88
C TRP A 93 -3.22 0.09 6.76
N ARG A 94 -2.69 0.64 5.68
CA ARG A 94 -3.44 1.04 4.50
C ARG A 94 -2.76 0.61 3.21
N CYS A 95 -3.52 0.08 2.26
CA CYS A 95 -3.07 -0.04 0.89
C CYS A 95 -4.15 0.30 -0.13
N PHE A 96 -3.74 0.71 -1.33
CA PHE A 96 -4.64 1.03 -2.43
C PHE A 96 -3.98 0.74 -3.77
N ALA A 97 -4.78 0.37 -4.77
CA ALA A 97 -4.33 0.25 -6.14
C ALA A 97 -4.44 1.58 -6.88
N MET A 98 -3.50 1.88 -7.77
CA MET A 98 -3.52 3.08 -8.60
C MET A 98 -3.04 2.79 -10.02
N ALA A 99 -3.63 3.49 -10.99
CA ALA A 99 -3.20 3.49 -12.37
C ALA A 99 -3.00 4.93 -12.86
N GLU A 100 -1.86 5.20 -13.48
CA GLU A 100 -1.49 6.51 -14.01
C GLU A 100 -1.24 6.42 -15.50
N VAL A 101 -2.15 7.01 -16.27
CA VAL A 101 -2.01 7.11 -17.73
C VAL A 101 -1.23 8.39 -18.05
N PRO A 102 -0.04 8.31 -18.70
CA PRO A 102 0.72 9.49 -19.07
C PRO A 102 -0.12 10.44 -19.92
N TRP A 103 -0.09 11.73 -19.62
CA TRP A 103 -0.96 12.72 -20.24
C TRP A 103 -0.81 12.78 -21.78
N TRP A 104 0.41 12.55 -22.32
CA TRP A 104 0.64 12.50 -23.77
C TRP A 104 0.06 11.25 -24.43
N LYS A 105 -0.03 10.10 -23.73
CA LYS A 105 -0.60 8.86 -24.29
C LYS A 105 -2.13 8.93 -24.41
N ARG A 106 -2.80 9.81 -23.66
CA ARG A 106 -4.26 10.01 -23.71
C ARG A 106 -4.76 10.56 -25.04
N TRP A 107 -3.90 11.17 -25.85
CA TRP A 107 -4.27 11.77 -27.15
C TRP A 107 -3.98 10.88 -28.36
N PHE A 108 -3.08 9.90 -28.24
CA PHE A 108 -2.65 9.06 -29.37
C PHE A 108 -3.08 7.58 -29.24
N THR A 109 -3.48 7.15 -28.06
CA THR A 109 -3.91 5.78 -27.78
C THR A 109 -5.07 5.79 -26.79
N ALA A 110 -6.17 5.14 -27.14
CA ALA A 110 -7.29 4.90 -26.23
C ALA A 110 -6.90 3.84 -25.18
N VAL A 111 -5.99 4.18 -24.28
CA VAL A 111 -5.55 3.29 -23.21
C VAL A 111 -6.55 3.38 -22.06
N ASP A 112 -7.39 2.36 -21.92
CA ASP A 112 -8.27 2.22 -20.77
C ASP A 112 -7.58 1.42 -19.66
N ALA A 113 -7.23 2.10 -18.56
CA ALA A 113 -6.60 1.50 -17.40
C ALA A 113 -7.61 0.93 -16.39
N ALA A 114 -8.90 1.23 -16.53
CA ALA A 114 -9.92 0.86 -15.54
C ALA A 114 -10.03 -0.66 -15.30
N PRO A 115 -9.99 -1.53 -16.33
CA PRO A 115 -10.03 -2.98 -16.12
C PRO A 115 -8.84 -3.51 -15.33
N ALA A 116 -7.63 -2.99 -15.59
CA ALA A 116 -6.42 -3.40 -14.90
C ALA A 116 -6.41 -2.92 -13.44
N LEU A 117 -6.86 -1.67 -13.22
CA LEU A 117 -7.02 -1.13 -11.87
C LEU A 117 -8.04 -1.93 -11.06
N ALA A 118 -9.21 -2.21 -11.63
CA ALA A 118 -10.25 -3.00 -10.98
C ALA A 118 -9.77 -4.42 -10.63
N ARG A 119 -9.03 -5.06 -11.54
CA ARG A 119 -8.43 -6.38 -11.29
C ARG A 119 -7.40 -6.34 -10.15
N LEU A 120 -6.52 -5.34 -10.13
CA LEU A 120 -5.53 -5.20 -9.06
C LEU A 120 -6.22 -4.95 -7.71
N ASN A 121 -7.25 -4.11 -7.69
CA ASN A 121 -8.03 -3.86 -6.48
C ASN A 121 -8.73 -5.13 -5.95
N ALA A 122 -9.34 -5.92 -6.85
CA ALA A 122 -9.94 -7.21 -6.48
C ALA A 122 -8.91 -8.18 -5.90
N VAL A 123 -7.71 -8.24 -6.48
CA VAL A 123 -6.62 -9.07 -5.94
C VAL A 123 -6.18 -8.59 -4.56
N LEU A 124 -6.09 -7.28 -4.30
CA LEU A 124 -5.80 -6.75 -2.97
C LEU A 124 -6.86 -7.20 -1.96
N HIS A 125 -8.14 -7.07 -2.30
CA HIS A 125 -9.23 -7.53 -1.45
C HIS A 125 -9.11 -9.03 -1.12
N GLU A 126 -8.87 -9.87 -2.14
CA GLU A 126 -8.67 -11.31 -1.96
C GLU A 126 -7.48 -11.64 -1.06
N ILE A 127 -6.34 -10.94 -1.22
CA ILE A 127 -5.16 -11.11 -0.39
C ILE A 127 -5.49 -10.83 1.08
N LEU A 128 -6.15 -9.69 1.34
CA LEU A 128 -6.45 -9.24 2.70
C LEU A 128 -7.50 -10.12 3.36
N CYS A 129 -8.56 -10.51 2.64
CA CYS A 129 -9.61 -11.39 3.16
C CYS A 129 -9.14 -12.84 3.39
N ALA A 130 -8.12 -13.30 2.67
CA ALA A 130 -7.61 -14.66 2.80
C ALA A 130 -6.68 -14.85 4.02
N GLU A 131 -6.18 -13.77 4.62
CA GLU A 131 -5.26 -13.82 5.75
C GLU A 131 -6.04 -13.66 7.07
N PRO A 132 -6.19 -14.72 7.89
CA PRO A 132 -7.01 -14.70 9.09
C PRO A 132 -6.53 -13.71 10.18
N ARG A 133 -5.26 -13.29 10.13
CA ARG A 133 -4.70 -12.30 11.07
C ARG A 133 -4.94 -10.86 10.63
N ILE A 134 -5.54 -10.63 9.47
CA ILE A 134 -5.91 -9.30 8.99
C ILE A 134 -7.38 -9.04 9.31
N ARG A 135 -7.64 -7.93 10.01
CA ARG A 135 -8.98 -7.42 10.26
C ARG A 135 -9.20 -6.14 9.47
N LEU A 136 -9.98 -6.23 8.41
CA LEU A 136 -10.43 -5.05 7.64
C LEU A 136 -11.28 -4.14 8.53
N LEU A 137 -11.04 -2.84 8.44
CA LEU A 137 -11.82 -1.79 9.11
C LEU A 137 -12.86 -1.25 8.12
N SER A 138 -14.07 -0.95 8.60
CA SER A 138 -15.08 -0.23 7.81
C SER A 138 -14.85 1.27 7.86
N ASP A 139 -15.35 2.00 6.86
CA ASP A 139 -15.27 3.47 6.81
C ASP A 139 -15.96 4.16 8.01
N ASP A 140 -16.84 3.45 8.72
CA ASP A 140 -17.57 3.93 9.90
C ASP A 140 -16.74 3.92 11.21
N GLU A 141 -15.52 3.39 11.20
CA GLU A 141 -14.62 3.33 12.38
C GLU A 141 -13.54 4.44 12.33
N ALA A 142 -13.98 5.69 12.15
CA ALA A 142 -13.13 6.90 12.16
C ALA A 142 -13.46 7.83 13.35
#